data_AF-A0A7S4LV89-F1
#
_entry.id   AF-A0A7S4LV89-F1
#
_cell.length_a   1.000
_cell.length_b   1.000
_cell.length_c   1.000
_cell.angle_alpha   90.00
_cell.angle_beta   90.00
_cell.angle_gamma   90.00
#
_symmetry.space_group_name_H-M   'P 1'
#
loop_
_entity.id
_entity.type
_entity.pdbx_description
1 polymer ?
#
loop_
_entity_poly.entity_id
_entity_poly.type
_entity_poly.pdbx_seq_one_letter_code
_entity_poly.pdbx_strand_id
1 'polypeptide(L)'
;MSAHNSKDPLHGITLEQLLNKLVEYYGWEELADRIRINCFSNDPSIKSSLKFLRRTPWARTQVEELYIHMVSSNPWYTRHT
;
A
#
# COMPACT_ATOMS: atom_id res chain seq x y z
N MET A 1 34.93 6.15 -0.36
CA MET A 1 33.95 5.07 -0.11
C MET A 1 32.63 5.75 0.25
N SER A 2 31.67 5.78 -0.68
CA SER A 2 30.35 6.35 -0.43
C SER A 2 29.32 5.38 -1.00
N ALA A 3 28.87 4.44 -0.17
CA ALA A 3 27.77 3.54 -0.53
C ALA A 3 26.47 4.34 -0.40
N HIS A 4 26.02 4.94 -1.49
CA HIS A 4 24.70 5.54 -1.60
C HIS A 4 23.68 4.40 -1.71
N ASN A 5 23.23 3.92 -0.55
CA ASN A 5 22.23 2.86 -0.49
C ASN A 5 20.86 3.53 -0.70
N SER A 6 20.45 3.64 -1.97
CA SER A 6 19.09 4.06 -2.33
C SER A 6 18.13 3.01 -1.77
N LYS A 7 17.63 3.26 -0.56
CA LYS A 7 16.64 2.44 0.14
C LYS A 7 15.27 2.72 -0.46
N ASP A 8 15.00 2.18 -1.63
CA ASP A 8 13.67 2.25 -2.24
C ASP A 8 12.69 1.47 -1.36
N PRO A 9 11.69 2.13 -0.72
CA PRO A 9 10.77 1.48 0.21
C PRO A 9 9.83 0.45 -0.46
N LEU A 10 9.87 0.37 -1.79
CA LEU A 10 9.12 -0.58 -2.60
C LEU A 10 9.97 -1.77 -3.08
N HIS A 11 11.29 -1.79 -2.83
CA HIS A 11 12.15 -2.84 -3.37
C HIS A 11 11.77 -4.20 -2.77
N GLY A 12 11.25 -5.10 -3.61
CA GLY A 12 10.87 -6.46 -3.22
C GLY A 12 9.51 -6.61 -2.54
N ILE A 13 8.69 -5.55 -2.46
CA ILE A 13 7.35 -5.65 -1.88
C ILE A 13 6.33 -5.97 -2.97
N THR A 14 5.59 -7.06 -2.78
CA THR A 14 4.48 -7.42 -3.67
C THR A 14 3.25 -6.56 -3.39
N LEU A 15 2.39 -6.37 -4.41
CA LEU A 15 1.10 -5.67 -4.25
C LEU A 15 0.23 -6.27 -3.13
N GLU A 16 0.32 -7.59 -2.92
CA GLU A 16 -0.35 -8.28 -1.82
C GLU A 16 0.19 -7.87 -0.46
N GLN A 17 1.51 -7.90 -0.27
CA GLN A 17 2.12 -7.48 1.00
C GLN A 17 1.83 -6.02 1.30
N LEU A 18 1.92 -5.16 0.28
CA LEU A 18 1.62 -3.74 0.40
C LEU A 18 0.17 -3.52 0.86
N LEU A 19 -0.79 -4.17 0.20
CA LEU A 19 -2.21 -4.04 0.57
C LEU A 19 -2.48 -4.57 1.98
N ASN A 20 -1.91 -5.72 2.36
CA ASN A 20 -2.06 -6.25 3.72
C ASN A 20 -1.56 -5.26 4.78
N LYS A 21 -0.40 -4.64 4.57
CA LYS A 21 0.14 -3.63 5.49
C LYS A 21 -0.76 -2.40 5.60
N LEU A 22 -1.31 -1.94 4.49
CA LEU A 22 -2.25 -0.81 4.48
C LEU A 22 -3.53 -1.14 5.24
N VAL A 23 -4.08 -2.34 5.05
CA VAL A 23 -5.28 -2.81 5.76
C VAL A 23 -5.00 -2.98 7.25
N GLU A 24 -3.83 -3.49 7.62
CA GLU A 24 -3.42 -3.62 9.02
C GLU A 24 -3.26 -2.26 9.72
N TYR A 25 -2.72 -1.27 9.00
CA TYR A 25 -2.47 0.06 9.55
C TYR A 25 -3.71 0.96 9.59
N TYR A 26 -4.50 0.99 8.51
CA TYR A 26 -5.65 1.90 8.36
C TYR A 26 -7.00 1.21 8.57
N GLY A 27 -7.12 -0.08 8.29
CA GLY A 27 -8.41 -0.75 8.16
C GLY A 27 -9.11 -0.45 6.83
N TRP A 28 -10.17 -1.20 6.53
CA TRP A 28 -10.89 -1.08 5.26
C TRP A 28 -11.71 0.22 5.13
N GLU A 29 -12.29 0.69 6.23
CA GLU A 29 -13.12 1.91 6.24
C GLU A 29 -12.28 3.13 5.83
N GLU A 30 -11.13 3.33 6.47
CA GLU A 30 -10.21 4.42 6.16
C GLU A 30 -9.63 4.30 4.75
N LEU A 31 -9.38 3.08 4.26
CA LEU A 31 -8.96 2.87 2.87
C LEU A 31 -10.05 3.24 1.87
N ALA A 32 -11.32 2.99 2.17
CA ALA A 32 -12.44 3.41 1.31
C ALA A 32 -12.61 4.94 1.29
N ASP A 33 -12.32 5.61 2.40
CA ASP A 33 -12.35 7.07 2.49
C ASP A 33 -11.20 7.73 1.71
N ARG A 34 -9.99 7.16 1.81
CA ARG A 34 -8.79 7.64 1.11
C ARG A 34 -8.83 7.32 -0.39
N ILE A 35 -9.26 6.10 -0.72
CA ILE A 35 -9.32 5.57 -2.08
C ILE A 35 -10.77 5.20 -2.33
N ARG A 36 -11.54 6.16 -2.87
CA ARG A 36 -12.98 6.03 -3.14
C ARG A 36 -13.26 5.02 -4.26
N ILE A 37 -13.10 3.74 -3.94
CA ILE A 37 -13.44 2.60 -4.79
C ILE A 37 -14.38 1.66 -4.04
N ASN A 38 -15.39 1.16 -4.75
CA ASN A 38 -16.37 0.24 -4.17
C ASN A 38 -15.74 -1.05 -3.63
N CYS A 39 -14.55 -1.42 -4.12
CA CYS A 39 -13.85 -2.63 -3.71
C CYS A 39 -13.45 -2.64 -2.22
N PHE A 40 -13.28 -1.46 -1.61
CA PHE A 40 -12.92 -1.34 -0.19
C PHE A 40 -14.13 -1.10 0.71
N SER A 41 -15.26 -0.64 0.16
CA SER A 41 -16.47 -0.36 0.92
C SER A 41 -17.51 -1.50 0.89
N ASN A 42 -17.47 -2.39 -0.11
CA ASN A 42 -18.46 -3.45 -0.27
C ASN A 42 -17.79 -4.84 -0.33
N ASP A 43 -17.99 -5.63 0.72
CA ASP A 43 -17.36 -6.95 0.94
C ASP A 43 -15.82 -6.92 0.75
N PRO A 44 -15.11 -6.09 1.55
CA PRO A 44 -13.69 -5.92 1.39
C PRO A 44 -12.94 -7.21 1.75
N SER A 45 -12.18 -7.73 0.79
CA SER A 45 -11.27 -8.85 1.01
C SER A 45 -9.96 -8.62 0.27
N ILE A 46 -8.88 -9.21 0.77
CA ILE A 46 -7.56 -9.14 0.11
C ILE A 46 -7.64 -9.74 -1.31
N LYS A 47 -8.31 -10.89 -1.48
CA LYS A 47 -8.39 -11.58 -2.78
C LYS A 47 -9.18 -10.78 -3.81
N SER A 48 -10.37 -10.26 -3.44
CA SER A 48 -11.20 -9.44 -4.34
C SER A 48 -10.48 -8.15 -4.71
N SER A 49 -9.86 -7.49 -3.72
CA SER A 49 -9.06 -6.28 -3.92
C SER A 49 -7.89 -6.50 -4.86
N LEU A 50 -7.08 -7.54 -4.67
CA LEU A 50 -5.97 -7.82 -5.57
C LEU A 50 -6.42 -8.12 -7.00
N LYS A 51 -7.53 -8.85 -7.17
CA LYS A 51 -8.11 -9.08 -8.49
C LYS A 51 -8.55 -7.77 -9.15
N PHE A 52 -9.17 -6.87 -8.40
CA PHE A 52 -9.57 -5.54 -8.88
C PHE A 52 -8.36 -4.68 -9.24
N LEU A 53 -7.40 -4.53 -8.32
CA LEU A 53 -6.17 -3.74 -8.53
C LEU A 53 -5.32 -4.28 -9.68
N ARG A 54 -5.37 -5.59 -9.97
CA ARG A 54 -4.74 -6.18 -11.17
C ARG A 54 -5.35 -5.68 -12.48
N ARG A 55 -6.66 -5.45 -12.51
CA ARG A 55 -7.42 -5.03 -13.70
C ARG A 55 -7.61 -3.51 -13.80
N THR A 56 -7.36 -2.78 -12.72
CA THR A 56 -7.60 -1.34 -12.62
C THR A 56 -6.30 -0.61 -12.24
N PRO A 57 -5.42 -0.29 -13.21
CA PRO A 57 -4.08 0.24 -12.94
C PRO A 57 -4.08 1.54 -12.14
N TRP A 58 -4.97 2.48 -12.45
CA TRP A 58 -5.05 3.76 -11.73
C TRP A 58 -5.35 3.58 -10.24
N ALA A 59 -6.15 2.57 -9.88
CA ALA A 59 -6.47 2.28 -8.49
C ALA A 59 -5.26 1.65 -7.77
N ARG A 60 -4.49 0.81 -8.48
CA ARG A 60 -3.21 0.29 -7.96
C ARG A 60 -2.24 1.42 -7.66
N THR A 61 -2.08 2.38 -8.57
CA THR A 61 -1.19 3.52 -8.37
C THR A 61 -1.57 4.30 -7.12
N GLN A 62 -2.85 4.57 -6.87
CA GLN A 62 -3.27 5.24 -5.63
C GLN A 62 -2.97 4.43 -4.36
N VAL A 63 -3.11 3.11 -4.42
CA VAL A 63 -2.75 2.22 -3.31
C VAL A 63 -1.23 2.24 -3.06
N GLU A 64 -0.41 2.22 -4.10
CA GLU A 64 1.05 2.31 -4.02
C GLU A 64 1.49 3.68 -3.45
N GLU A 65 0.91 4.78 -3.93
CA GLU A 65 1.16 6.13 -3.42
C GLU A 65 0.82 6.24 -1.94
N LEU A 66 -0.35 5.72 -1.53
CA LEU A 66 -0.76 5.74 -0.13
C LEU A 66 0.24 4.96 0.76
N TYR A 67 0.77 3.85 0.28
CA TYR A 67 1.80 3.10 0.98
C TYR A 67 3.11 3.89 1.12
N ILE A 68 3.57 4.56 0.05
CA ILE A 68 4.75 5.43 0.11
C ILE A 68 4.53 6.54 1.15
N HIS A 69 3.35 7.16 1.17
CA HIS A 69 3.00 8.17 2.16
C HIS A 69 3.03 7.63 3.59
N MET A 70 2.47 6.44 3.81
CA MET A 70 2.48 5.75 5.11
C MET A 70 3.91 5.49 5.61
N VAL A 71 4.79 4.95 4.74
CA VAL A 71 6.17 4.61 5.10
C VAL A 71 7.05 5.85 5.26
N SER A 72 6.85 6.89 4.44
CA SER A 72 7.60 8.14 4.52
C SER A 72 7.23 8.96 5.76
N SER A 73 5.96 8.90 6.17
CA SER A 73 5.46 9.62 7.35
C SER A 73 5.74 8.89 8.67
N ASN A 74 6.15 7.62 8.62
CA ASN A 74 6.49 6.83 9.80
C ASN A 74 8.02 6.55 9.87
N PRO A 75 8.81 7.37 10.59
CA PRO A 75 10.26 7.22 10.68
C PRO A 75 10.72 5.89 11.29
N TRP A 76 9.83 5.21 12.02
CA TRP A 76 10.15 3.93 12.67
C TRP A 76 10.16 2.76 11.67
N TYR A 77 9.42 2.86 10.57
CA TYR A 77 9.37 1.81 9.54
C TYR A 77 10.60 1.81 8.64
N THR A 78 11.25 2.96 8.49
CA THR A 78 12.50 3.15 7.72
C THR A 78 13.77 2.91 8.56
N ARG A 79 13.64 2.62 9.86
CA ARG A 79 14.77 2.52 10.81
C ARG A 79 15.17 1.10 11.22
N HIS A 80 14.41 0.07 10.87
CA HIS A 80 14.82 -1.33 11.07
C HIS A 80 15.39 -1.91 9.77
N THR A 81 16.59 -1.47 9.38
CA THR A 81 17.59 -2.22 8.58
C THR A 81 18.84 -1.36 8.35
#